data_AF-A0A437QZN8-F1
#
_entry.id   AF-A0A437QZN8-F1
#
_cell.length_a   1.000
_cell.length_b   1.000
_cell.length_c   1.000
_cell.angle_alpha   90.00
_cell.angle_beta   90.00
_cell.angle_gamma   90.00
#
_symmetry.space_group_name_H-M   'P 1'
#
loop_
_entity.id
_entity.type
_entity.pdbx_description
1 polymer ?
#
loop_
_entity_poly.entity_id
_entity_poly.type
_entity_poly.pdbx_seq_one_letter_code
_entity_poly.pdbx_strand_id
1 'polypeptide(L)'
;MKSIFRSLAVTSLLSFTALSANATVVLVKTSLGNFEVNLYDQTTPANVANFLSYVNNGSYQNTIFHRTEKGFVAQAGGFRFSGNNAAPFTAVATQAAVKNEPKWSNVRGTIAMAKVSGNANSATNQWFINLADNSSNLDLQNSGFTVFGQVTGTGMEVVDAIVALPNQFSTIANFTSLPLRNYSAADAQAKVPVTAAHLVVIESITVINNDVNSAASLQPKPNTLITAPVANNDSSSGGSLGVLSLLAGLLLWTGRRAQRNHSF
;
A
#
# COMPACT_ATOMS: atom_id res chain seq x y z
N MET A 1 67.23 -32.02 29.22
CA MET A 1 65.91 -32.26 28.60
C MET A 1 65.28 -30.89 28.32
N LYS A 2 65.15 -30.49 27.06
CA LYS A 2 64.50 -29.23 26.64
C LYS A 2 63.17 -29.60 25.98
N SER A 3 62.04 -29.26 26.58
CA SER A 3 60.73 -29.46 25.96
C SER A 3 60.42 -28.27 25.05
N ILE A 4 59.98 -28.57 23.83
CA ILE A 4 59.57 -27.60 22.81
C ILE A 4 58.04 -27.63 22.80
N PHE A 5 57.41 -26.57 23.30
CA PHE A 5 55.96 -26.36 23.11
C PHE A 5 55.74 -25.76 21.72
N ARG A 6 55.10 -26.50 20.82
CA ARG A 6 54.58 -25.99 19.55
C ARG A 6 53.14 -25.53 19.77
N SER A 7 52.93 -24.22 19.88
CA SER A 7 51.58 -23.64 19.85
C SER A 7 51.09 -23.60 18.42
N LEU A 8 50.03 -24.37 18.14
CA LEU A 8 49.31 -24.36 16.88
C LEU A 8 48.25 -23.24 16.95
N ALA A 9 48.50 -22.11 16.30
CA ALA A 9 47.52 -21.04 16.19
C ALA A 9 46.48 -21.41 15.11
N VAL A 10 45.28 -21.81 15.52
CA VAL A 10 44.14 -21.99 14.63
C VAL A 10 43.51 -20.62 14.39
N THR A 11 43.74 -20.06 13.20
CA THR A 11 43.11 -18.80 12.77
C THR A 11 41.73 -19.14 12.19
N SER A 12 40.66 -18.95 12.96
CA SER A 12 39.29 -19.03 12.44
C SER A 12 39.03 -17.86 11.49
N LEU A 13 38.91 -18.13 10.19
CA LEU A 13 38.33 -17.18 9.23
C LEU A 13 36.84 -17.01 9.55
N LEU A 14 36.48 -15.90 10.17
CA LEU A 14 35.11 -15.39 10.21
C LEU A 14 34.72 -14.99 8.79
N SER A 15 34.02 -15.89 8.09
CA SER A 15 33.39 -15.57 6.81
C SER A 15 32.19 -14.65 7.09
N PHE A 16 32.38 -13.34 6.93
CA PHE A 16 31.28 -12.39 6.85
C PHE A 16 30.51 -12.67 5.56
N THR A 17 29.41 -13.41 5.65
CA THR A 17 28.41 -13.39 4.59
C THR A 17 27.81 -11.99 4.58
N ALA A 18 28.21 -11.15 3.63
CA ALA A 18 27.54 -9.89 3.39
C ALA A 18 26.05 -10.20 3.17
N LEU A 19 25.19 -9.68 4.04
CA LEU A 19 23.74 -9.67 3.78
C LEU A 19 23.59 -8.97 2.44
N SER A 20 23.19 -9.72 1.40
CA SER A 20 22.82 -9.12 0.14
C SER A 20 21.61 -8.23 0.43
N ALA A 21 21.86 -6.93 0.37
CA ALA A 21 20.86 -5.88 0.25
C ALA A 21 19.86 -6.32 -0.83
N ASN A 22 18.55 -6.41 -0.60
CA ASN A 22 17.61 -6.56 -1.71
C ASN A 22 16.94 -5.21 -1.94
N ALA A 23 16.61 -4.91 -3.20
CA ALA A 23 15.75 -3.79 -3.56
C ALA A 23 14.86 -4.25 -4.72
N THR A 24 13.61 -4.56 -4.42
CA THR A 24 12.68 -5.15 -5.37
C THR A 24 12.01 -4.03 -6.19
N VAL A 25 12.08 -4.11 -7.52
CA VAL A 25 11.29 -3.25 -8.42
C VAL A 25 10.09 -4.03 -8.93
N VAL A 26 8.91 -3.46 -8.74
CA VAL A 26 7.66 -3.98 -9.29
C VAL A 26 7.14 -3.09 -10.41
N LEU A 27 6.64 -3.71 -11.47
CA LEU A 27 5.87 -3.06 -12.52
C LEU A 27 4.39 -3.19 -12.18
N VAL A 28 3.70 -2.06 -12.04
CA VAL A 28 2.25 -1.99 -11.90
C VAL A 28 1.67 -1.73 -13.28
N LYS A 29 1.01 -2.74 -13.85
CA LYS A 29 0.30 -2.60 -15.13
C LYS A 29 -1.12 -2.15 -14.88
N THR A 30 -1.50 -1.04 -15.49
CA THR A 30 -2.86 -0.51 -15.38
C THR A 30 -3.47 -0.27 -16.73
N SER A 31 -4.79 -0.28 -16.77
CA SER A 31 -5.58 0.08 -17.95
C SER A 31 -5.39 1.53 -18.47
N LEU A 32 -4.63 2.38 -17.75
CA LEU A 32 -4.31 3.76 -18.14
C LEU A 32 -2.79 3.98 -18.36
N GLY A 33 -1.98 2.92 -18.30
CA GLY A 33 -0.52 3.00 -18.40
C GLY A 33 0.18 2.22 -17.30
N ASN A 34 1.49 2.03 -17.46
CA ASN A 34 2.30 1.25 -16.53
C ASN A 34 3.23 2.17 -15.76
N PHE A 35 3.51 1.85 -14.50
CA PHE A 35 4.52 2.55 -13.71
C PHE A 35 5.30 1.57 -12.84
N GLU A 36 6.53 1.94 -12.52
CA GLU A 36 7.43 1.14 -11.70
C GLU A 36 7.52 1.70 -10.29
N VAL A 37 7.58 0.80 -9.32
CA VAL A 37 7.79 1.13 -7.91
C VAL A 37 9.02 0.38 -7.44
N ASN A 38 9.98 1.11 -6.88
CA ASN A 38 11.13 0.55 -6.22
C ASN A 38 10.85 0.46 -4.71
N LEU A 39 10.99 -0.73 -4.14
CA LEU A 39 10.62 -1.04 -2.76
C LEU A 39 11.81 -0.85 -1.80
N TYR A 40 11.48 -0.59 -0.54
CA TYR A 40 12.44 -0.33 0.53
C TYR A 40 12.69 -1.57 1.39
N ASP A 41 13.00 -2.71 0.75
CA ASP A 41 13.05 -4.06 1.35
C ASP A 41 13.87 -4.12 2.65
N GLN A 42 14.97 -3.38 2.74
CA GLN A 42 15.86 -3.40 3.91
C GLN A 42 15.38 -2.55 5.08
N THR A 43 14.61 -1.51 4.79
CA THR A 43 14.32 -0.45 5.76
C THR A 43 12.89 -0.46 6.25
N THR A 44 11.99 -1.12 5.50
CA THR A 44 10.63 -1.48 5.89
C THR A 44 10.31 -2.93 5.48
N PRO A 45 11.10 -3.91 5.94
CA PRO A 45 11.04 -5.30 5.48
C PRO A 45 9.69 -5.97 5.71
N ALA A 46 9.02 -5.71 6.84
CA ALA A 46 7.76 -6.36 7.13
C ALA A 46 6.67 -5.92 6.14
N ASN A 47 6.62 -4.63 5.82
CA ASN A 47 5.62 -4.07 4.91
C ASN A 47 5.90 -4.46 3.45
N VAL A 48 7.16 -4.52 3.04
CA VAL A 48 7.55 -5.02 1.71
C VAL A 48 7.21 -6.51 1.56
N ALA A 49 7.55 -7.34 2.55
CA ALA A 49 7.20 -8.76 2.52
C ALA A 49 5.68 -8.98 2.46
N ASN A 50 4.91 -8.21 3.22
CA ASN A 50 3.46 -8.22 3.17
C ASN A 50 2.95 -7.84 1.77
N PHE A 51 3.41 -6.74 1.18
CA PHE A 51 3.00 -6.33 -0.17
C PHE A 51 3.34 -7.38 -1.22
N LEU A 52 4.58 -7.91 -1.20
CA LEU A 52 5.03 -8.95 -2.13
C LEU A 52 4.27 -10.27 -1.97
N SER A 53 3.78 -10.60 -0.77
CA SER A 53 2.90 -11.75 -0.56
C SER A 53 1.60 -11.64 -1.40
N TYR A 54 0.97 -10.47 -1.43
CA TYR A 54 -0.21 -10.22 -2.26
C TYR A 54 0.11 -10.12 -3.76
N VAL A 55 1.31 -9.65 -4.12
CA VAL A 55 1.80 -9.70 -5.50
C VAL A 55 1.94 -11.15 -5.96
N ASN A 56 2.69 -11.96 -5.21
CA ASN A 56 3.06 -13.33 -5.57
C ASN A 56 1.86 -14.28 -5.64
N ASN A 57 0.82 -14.05 -4.84
CA ASN A 57 -0.40 -14.86 -4.88
C ASN A 57 -1.49 -14.31 -5.83
N GLY A 58 -1.20 -13.25 -6.59
CA GLY A 58 -2.14 -12.64 -7.54
C GLY A 58 -3.28 -11.84 -6.89
N SER A 59 -3.22 -11.53 -5.60
CA SER A 59 -4.27 -10.77 -4.89
C SER A 59 -4.46 -9.34 -5.38
N TYR A 60 -3.51 -8.79 -6.15
CA TYR A 60 -3.67 -7.48 -6.79
C TYR A 60 -4.14 -7.53 -8.25
N GLN A 61 -4.16 -8.70 -8.89
CA GLN A 61 -4.66 -8.84 -10.26
C GLN A 61 -6.13 -8.42 -10.35
N ASN A 62 -6.45 -7.57 -11.33
CA ASN A 62 -7.78 -7.00 -11.56
C ASN A 62 -8.36 -6.22 -10.36
N THR A 63 -7.49 -5.70 -9.49
CA THR A 63 -7.91 -4.70 -8.50
C THR A 63 -8.07 -3.33 -9.16
N ILE A 64 -8.60 -2.37 -8.42
CA ILE A 64 -8.82 -1.01 -8.94
C ILE A 64 -8.20 0.03 -8.05
N PHE A 65 -7.93 1.21 -8.61
CA PHE A 65 -7.86 2.42 -7.81
C PHE A 65 -9.27 2.78 -7.35
N HIS A 66 -9.56 2.51 -6.07
CA HIS A 66 -10.89 2.68 -5.51
C HIS A 66 -11.10 4.06 -4.87
N ARG A 67 -10.04 4.85 -4.72
CA ARG A 67 -10.08 6.20 -4.16
C ARG A 67 -8.93 7.05 -4.69
N THR A 68 -9.24 8.28 -5.11
CA THR A 68 -8.27 9.31 -5.45
C THR A 68 -8.68 10.62 -4.79
N GLU A 69 -7.72 11.34 -4.23
CA GLU A 69 -7.95 12.66 -3.66
C GLU A 69 -6.81 13.57 -4.14
N LYS A 70 -7.15 14.51 -5.03
CA LYS A 70 -6.17 15.38 -5.68
C LYS A 70 -5.38 16.16 -4.62
N GLY A 71 -4.05 16.11 -4.74
CA GLY A 71 -3.15 16.76 -3.78
C GLY A 71 -2.95 15.98 -2.47
N PHE A 72 -3.53 14.78 -2.34
CA PHE A 72 -3.34 13.92 -1.18
C PHE A 72 -2.84 12.53 -1.59
N VAL A 73 -3.73 11.60 -1.96
CA VAL A 73 -3.34 10.20 -2.25
C VAL A 73 -4.16 9.55 -3.36
N ALA A 74 -3.56 8.58 -4.05
CA ALA A 74 -4.24 7.61 -4.92
C ALA A 74 -4.15 6.22 -4.28
N GLN A 75 -5.28 5.58 -3.98
CA GLN A 75 -5.36 4.38 -3.14
C GLN A 75 -5.97 3.18 -3.89
N ALA A 76 -5.39 2.00 -3.66
CA ALA A 76 -5.72 0.77 -4.35
C ALA A 76 -5.50 -0.50 -3.48
N GLY A 77 -5.60 -1.67 -4.11
CA GLY A 77 -5.28 -2.98 -3.53
C GLY A 77 -6.40 -3.63 -2.70
N GLY A 78 -7.43 -2.88 -2.33
CA GLY A 78 -8.49 -3.36 -1.44
C GLY A 78 -9.72 -3.95 -2.14
N PHE A 79 -9.96 -3.60 -3.40
CA PHE A 79 -11.21 -3.92 -4.08
C PHE A 79 -11.00 -4.30 -5.54
N ARG A 80 -11.93 -5.12 -6.06
CA ARG A 80 -12.04 -5.52 -7.46
C ARG A 80 -13.45 -5.27 -7.97
N PHE A 81 -13.60 -5.07 -9.28
CA PHE A 81 -14.91 -5.06 -9.89
C PHE A 81 -15.52 -6.47 -9.86
N SER A 82 -16.76 -6.59 -9.37
CA SER A 82 -17.47 -7.86 -9.22
C SER A 82 -18.23 -8.28 -10.48
N GLY A 83 -18.42 -7.38 -11.44
CA GLY A 83 -19.33 -7.58 -12.57
C GLY A 83 -20.81 -7.33 -12.23
N ASN A 84 -21.16 -7.08 -10.96
CA ASN A 84 -22.53 -6.89 -10.51
C ASN A 84 -22.85 -5.40 -10.33
N ASN A 85 -23.68 -4.82 -11.20
CA ASN A 85 -24.04 -3.41 -11.16
C ASN A 85 -24.72 -2.95 -9.85
N ALA A 86 -25.35 -3.85 -9.08
CA ALA A 86 -25.96 -3.52 -7.78
C ALA A 86 -24.96 -3.52 -6.62
N ALA A 87 -23.87 -4.29 -6.75
CA ALA A 87 -22.79 -4.39 -5.77
C ALA A 87 -21.46 -4.49 -6.53
N PRO A 88 -21.00 -3.38 -7.14
CA PRO A 88 -19.97 -3.40 -8.19
C PRO A 88 -18.59 -3.78 -7.68
N PHE A 89 -18.36 -3.82 -6.36
CA PHE A 89 -17.06 -4.12 -5.79
C PHE A 89 -17.07 -5.28 -4.80
N THR A 90 -16.01 -6.08 -4.87
CA THR A 90 -15.70 -7.17 -3.93
C THR A 90 -14.39 -6.85 -3.26
N ALA A 91 -14.33 -6.97 -1.92
CA ALA A 91 -13.08 -6.77 -1.19
C ALA A 91 -12.08 -7.90 -1.50
N VAL A 92 -10.81 -7.54 -1.62
CA VAL A 92 -9.71 -8.48 -1.67
C VAL A 92 -9.55 -9.11 -0.28
N ALA A 93 -9.38 -10.43 -0.22
CA ALA A 93 -9.15 -11.13 1.04
C ALA A 93 -7.88 -10.61 1.72
N THR A 94 -7.95 -10.38 3.02
CA THR A 94 -6.83 -9.91 3.83
C THR A 94 -6.06 -11.08 4.43
N GLN A 95 -4.74 -10.94 4.51
CA GLN A 95 -3.85 -11.73 5.35
C GLN A 95 -3.72 -11.07 6.74
N ALA A 96 -2.86 -11.62 7.60
CA ALA A 96 -2.57 -11.05 8.90
C ALA A 96 -2.06 -9.60 8.78
N ALA A 97 -2.41 -8.76 9.75
CA ALA A 97 -1.96 -7.39 9.77
C ALA A 97 -0.46 -7.28 10.06
N VAL A 98 0.19 -6.29 9.47
CA VAL A 98 1.64 -6.07 9.58
C VAL A 98 1.97 -4.94 10.57
N LYS A 99 3.11 -5.09 11.26
CA LYS A 99 3.66 -4.07 12.16
C LYS A 99 4.01 -2.80 11.37
N ASN A 100 3.71 -1.65 11.96
CA ASN A 100 4.08 -0.35 11.40
C ASN A 100 5.60 -0.12 11.46
N GLU A 101 6.18 0.36 10.36
CA GLU A 101 7.59 0.72 10.20
C GLU A 101 7.70 2.16 9.62
N PRO A 102 7.20 3.22 10.30
CA PRO A 102 7.03 4.57 9.74
C PRO A 102 8.35 5.36 9.64
N LYS A 103 9.38 4.76 9.04
CA LYS A 103 10.76 5.28 8.96
C LYS A 103 10.93 6.40 7.95
N TRP A 104 10.19 6.36 6.83
CA TRP A 104 10.30 7.33 5.74
C TRP A 104 9.07 8.24 5.68
N SER A 105 9.30 9.46 5.20
CA SER A 105 8.32 10.53 5.13
C SER A 105 7.37 10.35 3.94
N ASN A 106 6.08 10.62 4.15
CA ASN A 106 5.00 10.55 3.17
C ASN A 106 5.02 11.75 2.22
N VAL A 107 6.06 11.80 1.38
CA VAL A 107 6.22 12.83 0.33
C VAL A 107 5.78 12.32 -1.04
N ARG A 108 5.58 13.25 -1.98
CA ARG A 108 5.11 12.94 -3.34
C ARG A 108 5.91 11.81 -3.99
N GLY A 109 5.19 10.88 -4.60
CA GLY A 109 5.74 9.72 -5.30
C GLY A 109 6.07 8.53 -4.40
N THR A 110 6.01 8.67 -3.07
CA THR A 110 6.17 7.52 -2.18
C THR A 110 4.91 6.65 -2.17
N ILE A 111 5.09 5.34 -2.02
CA ILE A 111 4.00 4.38 -1.77
C ILE A 111 4.00 4.01 -0.27
N ALA A 112 2.82 3.96 0.33
CA ALA A 112 2.64 3.66 1.74
C ALA A 112 1.43 2.75 2.02
N MET A 113 1.48 2.01 3.13
CA MET A 113 0.40 1.11 3.54
C MET A 113 -0.77 1.88 4.15
N ALA A 114 -2.00 1.61 3.70
CA ALA A 114 -3.20 2.14 4.33
C ALA A 114 -3.53 1.37 5.62
N LYS A 115 -4.14 2.07 6.59
CA LYS A 115 -4.43 1.55 7.94
C LYS A 115 -5.81 1.94 8.44
N VAL A 116 -6.31 1.16 9.39
CA VAL A 116 -7.53 1.47 10.14
C VAL A 116 -7.18 2.57 11.14
N SER A 117 -8.03 3.59 11.22
CA SER A 117 -7.85 4.69 12.16
C SER A 117 -7.79 4.18 13.60
N GLY A 118 -6.84 4.69 14.39
CA GLY A 118 -6.65 4.32 15.79
C GLY A 118 -5.94 2.98 16.00
N ASN A 119 -5.57 2.27 14.93
CA ASN A 119 -4.79 1.04 15.02
C ASN A 119 -3.55 1.13 14.14
N ALA A 120 -2.40 1.37 14.78
CA ALA A 120 -1.13 1.57 14.10
C ALA A 120 -0.62 0.33 13.34
N ASN A 121 -0.98 -0.90 13.77
CA ASN A 121 -0.49 -2.16 13.21
C ASN A 121 -1.60 -2.91 12.46
N SER A 122 -2.47 -2.18 11.74
CA SER A 122 -3.64 -2.72 11.03
C SER A 122 -3.49 -2.85 9.52
N ALA A 123 -2.33 -2.50 8.97
CA ALA A 123 -2.07 -2.58 7.54
C ALA A 123 -2.19 -4.02 7.04
N THR A 124 -2.85 -4.22 5.90
CA THR A 124 -3.01 -5.53 5.25
C THR A 124 -2.77 -5.43 3.74
N ASN A 125 -3.79 -5.33 2.90
CA ASN A 125 -3.66 -5.36 1.44
C ASN A 125 -3.75 -3.99 0.76
N GLN A 126 -4.24 -2.96 1.47
CA GLN A 126 -4.43 -1.65 0.86
C GLN A 126 -3.18 -0.79 0.97
N TRP A 127 -2.88 -0.07 -0.10
CA TRP A 127 -1.75 0.84 -0.22
C TRP A 127 -2.18 2.10 -0.98
N PHE A 128 -1.40 3.16 -0.85
CA PHE A 128 -1.63 4.42 -1.54
C PHE A 128 -0.32 5.05 -2.01
N ILE A 129 -0.40 5.85 -3.06
CA ILE A 129 0.68 6.70 -3.57
C ILE A 129 0.41 8.13 -3.12
N ASN A 130 1.42 8.77 -2.51
CA ASN A 130 1.37 10.17 -2.11
C ASN A 130 1.47 11.08 -3.35
N LEU A 131 0.51 12.00 -3.49
CA LEU A 131 0.41 12.93 -4.63
C LEU A 131 1.00 14.31 -4.34
N ALA A 132 1.27 14.61 -3.06
CA ALA A 132 1.91 15.83 -2.60
C ALA A 132 2.82 15.51 -1.39
N ASP A 133 3.44 16.54 -0.81
CA ASP A 133 4.06 16.40 0.51
C ASP A 133 2.97 16.33 1.59
N ASN A 134 2.72 15.12 2.09
CA ASN A 134 1.73 14.84 3.14
C ASN A 134 2.40 14.66 4.51
N SER A 135 3.68 15.00 4.66
CA SER A 135 4.47 14.71 5.86
C SER A 135 3.91 15.36 7.12
N SER A 136 3.32 16.56 7.00
CA SER A 136 2.72 17.27 8.14
C SER A 136 1.56 16.51 8.79
N ASN A 137 0.93 15.60 8.06
CA ASN A 137 -0.19 14.79 8.54
C ASN A 137 0.21 13.31 8.68
N LEU A 138 0.56 12.66 7.57
CA LEU A 138 0.71 11.20 7.51
C LEU A 138 1.96 10.66 8.21
N ASP A 139 2.94 11.51 8.54
CA ASP A 139 4.11 11.05 9.28
C ASP A 139 3.86 10.97 10.79
N LEU A 140 2.77 11.58 11.29
CA LEU A 140 2.39 11.61 12.70
C LEU A 140 1.08 10.86 12.96
N GLN A 141 0.08 11.09 12.11
CA GLN A 141 -1.27 10.55 12.28
C GLN A 141 -1.23 9.03 12.39
N ASN A 142 -1.99 8.47 13.33
CA ASN A 142 -2.09 7.02 13.55
C ASN A 142 -0.72 6.34 13.74
N SER A 143 0.20 7.02 14.44
CA SER A 143 1.60 6.63 14.63
C SER A 143 2.41 6.56 13.33
N GLY A 144 2.08 7.39 12.35
CA GLY A 144 2.73 7.48 11.04
C GLY A 144 2.32 6.36 10.09
N PHE A 145 2.28 6.63 8.80
CA PHE A 145 2.01 5.63 7.76
C PHE A 145 3.32 5.11 7.16
N THR A 146 3.44 3.78 7.06
CA THR A 146 4.67 3.15 6.58
C THR A 146 4.81 3.35 5.08
N VAL A 147 5.72 4.25 4.70
CA VAL A 147 6.25 4.36 3.34
C VAL A 147 7.21 3.19 3.09
N PHE A 148 6.91 2.36 2.09
CA PHE A 148 7.66 1.14 1.81
C PHE A 148 8.24 1.07 0.38
N GLY A 149 8.19 2.18 -0.35
CA GLY A 149 8.81 2.33 -1.66
C GLY A 149 8.55 3.70 -2.28
N GLN A 150 8.93 3.84 -3.55
CA GLN A 150 8.71 5.05 -4.34
C GLN A 150 8.50 4.72 -5.82
N VAL A 151 7.59 5.46 -6.47
CA VAL A 151 7.39 5.45 -7.92
C VAL A 151 8.63 6.05 -8.59
N THR A 152 9.18 5.36 -9.59
CA THR A 152 10.43 5.75 -10.26
C THR A 152 10.21 6.12 -11.73
N GLY A 153 11.24 6.70 -12.37
CA GLY A 153 11.20 7.13 -13.76
C GLY A 153 10.08 8.15 -14.03
N THR A 154 9.38 7.97 -15.15
CA THR A 154 8.21 8.79 -15.53
C THR A 154 6.90 8.25 -14.93
N GLY A 155 6.95 7.28 -14.03
CA GLY A 155 5.76 6.59 -13.51
C GLY A 155 4.74 7.52 -12.84
N MET A 156 5.18 8.65 -12.28
CA MET A 156 4.27 9.64 -11.70
C MET A 156 3.38 10.33 -12.73
N GLU A 157 3.77 10.41 -14.01
CA GLU A 157 2.91 10.95 -15.07
C GLU A 157 1.65 10.09 -15.26
N VAL A 158 1.80 8.76 -15.15
CA VAL A 158 0.68 7.81 -15.21
C VAL A 158 -0.21 7.95 -13.98
N VAL A 159 0.40 8.06 -12.79
CA VAL A 159 -0.36 8.27 -11.54
C VAL A 159 -1.13 9.59 -11.58
N ASP A 160 -0.53 10.67 -12.07
CA ASP A 160 -1.18 11.96 -12.23
C ASP A 160 -2.33 11.89 -13.25
N ALA A 161 -2.17 11.14 -14.35
CA ALA A 161 -3.24 10.91 -15.31
C ALA A 161 -4.43 10.15 -14.71
N ILE A 162 -4.19 9.18 -13.82
CA ILE A 162 -5.24 8.48 -13.06
C ILE A 162 -6.00 9.46 -12.16
N VAL A 163 -5.30 10.36 -11.49
CA VAL A 163 -5.88 11.34 -10.55
C VAL A 163 -6.62 12.47 -11.29
N ALA A 164 -6.25 12.76 -12.54
CA ALA A 164 -6.92 13.75 -13.37
C ALA A 164 -8.32 13.30 -13.85
N LEU A 165 -8.66 12.01 -13.69
CA LEU A 165 -9.98 11.50 -14.02
C LEU A 165 -11.05 12.09 -13.09
N PRO A 166 -12.29 12.29 -13.58
CA PRO A 166 -13.39 12.67 -12.71
C PRO A 166 -13.63 11.58 -11.67
N ASN A 167 -13.79 11.97 -10.41
CA ASN A 167 -13.95 11.03 -9.30
C ASN A 167 -15.16 11.32 -8.40
N GLN A 168 -15.74 12.50 -8.56
CA GLN A 168 -16.93 12.99 -7.86
C GLN A 168 -18.25 12.44 -8.41
N PHE A 169 -18.21 11.73 -9.55
CA PHE A 169 -19.41 11.22 -10.23
C PHE A 169 -19.84 9.83 -9.77
N SER A 170 -19.05 9.18 -8.92
CA SER A 170 -19.40 7.87 -8.40
C SER A 170 -20.60 7.96 -7.47
N THR A 171 -21.70 7.31 -7.85
CA THR A 171 -22.90 7.13 -7.01
C THR A 171 -22.84 5.84 -6.19
N ILE A 172 -21.69 5.15 -6.20
CA ILE A 172 -21.51 3.87 -5.51
C ILE A 172 -21.24 4.16 -4.04
N ALA A 173 -22.09 3.62 -3.16
CA ALA A 173 -21.97 3.80 -1.71
C ALA A 173 -20.56 3.43 -1.22
N ASN A 174 -19.96 4.29 -0.39
CA ASN A 174 -18.59 4.18 0.16
C ASN A 174 -17.45 4.38 -0.84
N PHE A 175 -17.72 4.65 -2.12
CA PHE A 175 -16.71 4.90 -3.16
C PHE A 175 -16.91 6.27 -3.79
N THR A 176 -16.98 7.33 -2.97
CA THR A 176 -17.33 8.70 -3.37
C THR A 176 -16.24 9.45 -4.13
N SER A 177 -15.03 8.89 -4.21
CA SER A 177 -13.88 9.51 -4.87
C SER A 177 -13.17 8.51 -5.79
N LEU A 178 -13.98 7.67 -6.44
CA LEU A 178 -13.54 6.63 -7.37
C LEU A 178 -13.19 7.27 -8.73
N PRO A 179 -11.94 7.21 -9.22
CA PRO A 179 -11.58 7.76 -10.53
C PRO A 179 -12.26 6.97 -11.66
N LEU A 180 -12.98 7.68 -12.54
CA LEU A 180 -13.74 7.09 -13.64
C LEU A 180 -13.21 7.54 -15.01
N ARG A 181 -12.87 6.56 -15.85
CA ARG A 181 -12.52 6.73 -17.26
C ARG A 181 -13.79 6.85 -18.10
N ASN A 182 -13.77 7.73 -19.10
CA ASN A 182 -14.85 7.85 -20.08
C ASN A 182 -16.26 7.97 -19.44
N TYR A 183 -16.35 8.64 -18.29
CA TYR A 183 -17.61 8.80 -17.56
C TYR A 183 -17.86 10.27 -17.26
N SER A 184 -18.89 10.82 -17.90
CA SER A 184 -19.20 12.24 -17.87
C SER A 184 -20.20 12.60 -16.77
N ALA A 185 -20.38 13.92 -16.55
CA ALA A 185 -21.46 14.42 -15.69
C ALA A 185 -22.85 14.02 -16.21
N ALA A 186 -23.02 13.93 -17.54
CA ALA A 186 -24.28 13.51 -18.16
C ALA A 186 -24.57 12.03 -17.87
N ASP A 187 -23.55 11.17 -17.94
CA ASP A 187 -23.68 9.74 -17.59
C ASP A 187 -24.07 9.58 -16.12
N ALA A 188 -23.46 10.36 -15.23
CA ALA A 188 -23.80 10.41 -13.81
C ALA A 188 -25.25 10.82 -13.58
N GLN A 189 -25.71 11.88 -14.25
CA GLN A 189 -27.09 12.37 -14.15
C GLN A 189 -28.10 11.34 -14.70
N ALA A 190 -27.75 10.66 -15.79
CA ALA A 190 -28.55 9.60 -16.39
C ALA A 190 -28.48 8.26 -15.63
N LYS A 191 -27.67 8.19 -14.55
CA LYS A 191 -27.44 6.97 -13.75
C LYS A 191 -26.97 5.79 -14.60
N VAL A 192 -26.10 6.06 -15.58
CA VAL A 192 -25.48 5.01 -16.40
C VAL A 192 -24.70 4.07 -15.47
N PRO A 193 -24.87 2.75 -15.57
CA PRO A 193 -24.12 1.83 -14.71
C PRO A 193 -22.61 1.97 -14.91
N VAL A 194 -21.86 2.04 -13.80
CA VAL A 194 -20.40 1.95 -13.84
C VAL A 194 -20.00 0.51 -14.17
N THR A 195 -19.23 0.35 -15.24
CA THR A 195 -18.71 -0.95 -15.69
C THR A 195 -17.19 -0.98 -15.59
N ALA A 196 -16.58 -2.14 -15.81
CA ALA A 196 -15.12 -2.29 -15.86
C ALA A 196 -14.44 -1.31 -16.83
N ALA A 197 -15.11 -0.93 -17.94
CA ALA A 197 -14.57 0.01 -18.92
C ALA A 197 -14.38 1.43 -18.35
N HIS A 198 -15.15 1.80 -17.33
CA HIS A 198 -15.02 3.08 -16.64
C HIS A 198 -13.98 3.05 -15.52
N LEU A 199 -13.44 1.90 -15.14
CA LEU A 199 -12.55 1.78 -13.99
C LEU A 199 -11.09 1.83 -14.40
N VAL A 200 -10.25 2.35 -13.50
CA VAL A 200 -8.81 2.18 -13.58
C VAL A 200 -8.44 0.85 -12.92
N VAL A 201 -8.31 -0.17 -13.76
CA VAL A 201 -7.94 -1.53 -13.34
C VAL A 201 -6.42 -1.67 -13.26
N ILE A 202 -5.94 -2.24 -12.16
CA ILE A 202 -4.60 -2.81 -12.02
C ILE A 202 -4.67 -4.23 -12.57
N GLU A 203 -4.17 -4.42 -13.78
CA GLU A 203 -4.21 -5.69 -14.49
C GLU A 203 -3.27 -6.70 -13.83
N SER A 204 -2.08 -6.25 -13.44
CA SER A 204 -1.14 -7.04 -12.66
C SER A 204 -0.12 -6.15 -11.95
N ILE A 205 0.52 -6.74 -10.93
CA ILE A 205 1.76 -6.24 -10.36
C ILE A 205 2.77 -7.38 -10.48
N THR A 206 3.95 -7.12 -11.02
CA THR A 206 4.98 -8.14 -11.24
C THR A 206 6.34 -7.63 -10.82
N VAL A 207 7.14 -8.48 -10.16
CA VAL A 207 8.56 -8.18 -9.92
C VAL A 207 9.29 -8.19 -11.26
N ILE A 208 9.97 -7.09 -11.59
CA ILE A 208 10.74 -6.95 -12.84
C ILE A 208 12.24 -6.83 -12.61
N ASN A 209 12.66 -6.46 -11.40
CA ASN A 209 14.05 -6.51 -10.97
C ASN A 209 14.10 -6.87 -9.49
N ASN A 210 14.96 -7.82 -9.12
CA ASN A 210 15.26 -8.19 -7.74
C ASN A 210 16.73 -7.92 -7.37
N ASP A 211 17.42 -7.10 -8.16
CA ASP A 211 18.81 -6.72 -7.96
C ASP A 211 19.01 -6.06 -6.60
N VAL A 212 20.14 -6.41 -6.01
CA VAL A 212 20.52 -6.07 -4.65
C VAL A 212 20.64 -4.56 -4.39
N ASN A 213 20.84 -3.77 -5.44
CA ASN A 213 21.17 -2.35 -5.37
C ASN A 213 20.19 -1.45 -6.14
N SER A 214 19.04 -1.94 -6.58
CA SER A 214 18.13 -1.12 -7.40
C SER A 214 17.69 0.17 -6.68
N ALA A 215 17.62 0.16 -5.34
CA ALA A 215 17.30 1.32 -4.50
C ALA A 215 18.53 2.15 -4.07
N ALA A 216 19.76 1.78 -4.43
CA ALA A 216 20.97 2.41 -3.91
C ALA A 216 21.11 3.90 -4.31
N SER A 217 20.50 4.29 -5.42
CA SER A 217 20.44 5.68 -5.88
C SER A 217 19.28 6.48 -5.27
N LEU A 218 18.34 5.83 -4.59
CA LEU A 218 17.21 6.52 -3.97
C LEU A 218 17.63 7.19 -2.67
N GLN A 219 17.09 8.38 -2.43
CA GLN A 219 17.35 9.20 -1.24
C GLN A 219 16.03 9.48 -0.51
N PRO A 220 15.40 8.47 0.13
CA PRO A 220 14.14 8.66 0.82
C PRO A 220 14.28 9.66 1.98
N LYS A 221 13.34 10.62 2.06
CA LYS A 221 13.28 11.60 3.16
C LYS A 221 12.94 10.87 4.47
N PRO A 222 13.76 10.97 5.53
CA PRO A 222 13.43 10.37 6.83
C PRO A 222 12.16 10.97 7.44
N ASN A 223 11.35 10.15 8.10
CA ASN A 223 10.34 10.64 9.03
C ASN A 223 11.02 10.99 10.35
N THR A 224 11.14 12.29 10.64
CA THR A 224 11.76 12.79 11.88
C THR A 224 10.73 13.14 12.95
N LEU A 225 9.44 13.00 12.66
CA LEU A 225 8.35 13.43 13.55
C LEU A 225 7.97 12.34 14.57
N ILE A 226 8.43 11.10 14.37
CA ILE A 226 8.27 10.00 15.32
C ILE A 226 9.61 9.73 16.00
N THR A 227 9.74 10.17 17.25
CA THR A 227 10.90 9.91 18.10
C THR A 227 10.56 8.83 19.14
N ALA A 228 11.19 7.66 19.05
CA ALA A 228 11.16 6.51 20.00
C ALA A 228 10.11 5.39 19.75
N PRO A 229 10.40 4.14 20.15
CA PRO A 229 9.69 2.94 19.68
C PRO A 229 8.28 2.87 20.25
N VAL A 230 7.32 2.49 19.41
CA VAL A 230 5.90 2.33 19.75
C VAL A 230 5.77 1.32 20.90
N ALA A 231 5.63 1.80 22.13
CA ALA A 231 5.05 1.03 23.22
C ALA A 231 3.55 0.90 22.93
N ASN A 232 3.03 -0.33 23.01
CA ASN A 232 1.60 -0.62 22.94
C ASN A 232 0.92 0.03 24.15
N ASN A 233 0.56 1.31 24.04
CA ASN A 233 -0.28 1.97 25.02
C ASN A 233 -1.63 2.27 24.37
N ASP A 234 -2.59 1.40 24.67
CA ASP A 234 -4.00 1.68 24.53
C ASP A 234 -4.34 2.81 25.53
N SER A 235 -4.26 4.05 25.07
CA SER A 235 -4.90 5.17 25.77
C SER A 235 -5.58 6.07 24.75
N SER A 236 -6.91 6.03 24.78
CA SER A 236 -7.75 6.93 24.02
C SER A 236 -7.58 8.34 24.59
N SER A 237 -7.10 9.28 23.77
CA SER A 237 -7.31 10.70 24.05
C SER A 237 -8.01 11.34 22.85
N GLY A 238 -9.17 11.91 23.15
CA GLY A 238 -10.00 12.62 22.19
C GLY A 238 -9.41 13.98 21.87
N GLY A 239 -9.24 14.23 20.57
CA GLY A 239 -8.97 15.55 19.99
C GLY A 239 -9.53 15.56 18.58
N SER A 240 -10.57 16.36 18.34
CA SER A 240 -11.21 16.53 17.04
C SER A 240 -10.31 17.29 16.08
N LEU A 241 -10.17 16.80 14.84
CA LEU A 241 -10.43 17.49 13.56
C LEU A 241 -9.81 16.65 12.43
N GLY A 242 -10.66 16.05 11.59
CA GLY A 242 -10.25 15.44 10.32
C GLY A 242 -9.67 14.02 10.38
N VAL A 243 -10.37 13.05 10.98
CA VAL A 243 -9.99 11.63 10.85
C VAL A 243 -10.34 11.16 9.43
N LEU A 244 -9.45 11.42 8.47
CA LEU A 244 -9.46 10.76 7.17
C LEU A 244 -9.07 9.30 7.38
N SER A 245 -10.08 8.46 7.64
CA SER A 245 -9.89 7.01 7.67
C SER A 245 -9.63 6.52 6.24
N LEU A 246 -8.38 6.17 5.94
CA LEU A 246 -8.03 5.53 4.66
C LEU A 246 -8.70 4.15 4.50
N LEU A 247 -9.22 3.55 5.57
CA LEU A 247 -9.93 2.26 5.53
C LEU A 247 -11.41 2.34 5.95
N ALA A 248 -12.07 3.50 5.78
CA ALA A 248 -13.43 3.75 6.29
C ALA A 248 -14.55 2.77 5.85
N GLY A 249 -14.29 1.83 4.94
CA GLY A 249 -15.32 0.97 4.32
C GLY A 249 -15.44 -0.49 4.80
N LEU A 250 -14.65 -0.98 5.76
CA LEU A 250 -14.57 -2.43 6.03
C LEU A 250 -15.47 -2.98 7.14
N LEU A 251 -16.16 -2.14 7.92
CA LEU A 251 -16.89 -2.60 9.11
C LEU A 251 -18.24 -3.31 8.86
N LEU A 252 -18.72 -3.40 7.61
CA LEU A 252 -20.08 -3.93 7.34
C LEU A 252 -20.16 -5.23 6.51
N TRP A 253 -19.04 -5.85 6.12
CA TRP A 253 -19.08 -6.97 5.16
C TRP A 253 -18.66 -8.35 5.68
N THR A 254 -18.40 -8.50 6.97
CA THR A 254 -18.09 -9.82 7.58
C THR A 254 -19.29 -10.48 8.28
N GLY A 255 -20.49 -9.91 8.18
CA GLY A 255 -21.61 -10.26 9.07
C GLY A 255 -22.83 -10.97 8.45
N ARG A 256 -22.74 -11.71 7.33
CA ARG A 256 -23.88 -12.54 6.83
C ARG A 256 -23.44 -13.81 6.12
N ARG A 257 -22.86 -14.76 6.83
CA ARG A 257 -22.82 -16.17 6.39
C ARG A 257 -22.63 -17.13 7.57
N ALA A 258 -23.59 -17.13 8.48
CA ALA A 258 -23.87 -18.28 9.33
C ALA A 258 -25.28 -18.08 9.88
N GLN A 259 -26.22 -18.90 9.40
CA GLN A 259 -27.46 -19.35 10.03
C GLN A 259 -28.51 -19.60 8.96
N ARG A 260 -28.47 -20.82 8.42
CA ARG A 260 -29.67 -21.58 8.05
C ARG A 260 -29.24 -23.01 7.81
N ASN A 261 -29.24 -23.78 8.89
CA ASN A 261 -29.50 -25.21 8.89
C ASN A 261 -29.90 -25.60 10.32
N HIS A 262 -31.20 -25.68 10.56
CA HIS A 262 -31.83 -26.64 11.47
C HIS A 262 -33.32 -26.76 11.10
N SER A 263 -33.69 -27.98 10.69
CA SER A 263 -34.95 -28.74 10.90
C SER A 263 -36.30 -28.05 10.66
N PHE A 264 -37.26 -28.61 9.92
CA PHE A 264 -37.75 -30.00 9.87
C PHE A 264 -37.94 -30.52 8.45
#